data_AF-A0A537UZ55-F1
#
_entry.id   AF-A0A537UZ55-F1
#
_cell.length_a   1.000
_cell.length_b   1.000
_cell.length_c   1.000
_cell.angle_alpha   90.00
_cell.angle_beta   90.00
_cell.angle_gamma   90.00
#
_symmetry.space_group_name_H-M   'P 1'
#
loop_
_entity.id
_entity.type
_entity.pdbx_description
1 polymer ?
#
loop_
_entity_poly.entity_id
_entity_poly.type
_entity_poly.pdbx_seq_one_letter_code
_entity_poly.pdbx_strand_id
1 'polypeptide(L)' 'LEHPLVLADADGKTVTSDDFPEKFLLVYFGYTHCADQCPTALSAMVEALAEIGPAADYIQPLFVTVDPERD' A
#
# COMPACT_ATOMS: atom_id res chain seq x y z
N LEU A 1 -15.35 7.20 -1.07
CA LEU A 1 -15.31 5.72 -0.98
C LEU A 1 -16.27 5.33 0.12
N GLU A 2 -17.30 4.56 -0.19
CA GLU A 2 -18.40 4.23 0.75
C GLU A 2 -18.00 3.24 1.87
N HIS A 3 -16.75 2.78 1.88
CA HIS A 3 -16.13 2.02 2.97
C HIS A 3 -14.71 2.53 3.25
N PRO A 4 -14.44 3.17 4.40
CA PRO A 4 -13.09 3.58 4.77
C PRO A 4 -12.25 2.35 5.14
N LEU A 5 -10.98 2.35 4.71
CA LEU A 5 -9.99 1.40 5.22
C LEU A 5 -9.65 1.80 6.66
N VAL A 6 -9.67 0.85 7.59
CA VAL A 6 -9.26 1.04 8.99
C VAL A 6 -8.45 -0.20 9.37
N LEU A 7 -7.13 -0.03 9.51
CA LEU A 7 -6.16 -1.11 9.71
C LEU A 7 -5.15 -0.70 10.79
N ALA A 8 -4.37 -1.66 11.28
CA ALA A 8 -3.20 -1.37 12.10
C ALA A 8 -1.93 -1.48 11.24
N ASP A 9 -0.97 -0.57 11.43
CA ASP A 9 0.35 -0.70 10.83
C ASP A 9 1.24 -1.67 11.65
N ALA A 10 2.49 -1.85 11.20
CA ALA A 10 3.46 -2.76 11.82
C ALA A 10 3.83 -2.39 13.27
N ASP A 11 3.60 -1.14 13.69
CA ASP A 11 3.83 -0.67 15.05
C ASP A 11 2.54 -0.74 15.91
N GLY A 12 1.45 -1.26 15.34
CA GLY A 12 0.14 -1.36 15.99
C GLY A 12 -0.65 -0.05 16.01
N LYS A 13 -0.20 0.99 15.30
CA LYS A 13 -0.93 2.25 15.20
C LYS A 13 -2.07 2.10 14.21
N THR A 14 -3.24 2.62 14.56
CA THR A 14 -4.38 2.68 13.63
C THR A 14 -4.08 3.63 12.46
N VAL A 15 -4.30 3.13 11.25
CA VAL A 15 -4.24 3.85 9.99
C VAL A 15 -5.58 3.73 9.29
N THR A 16 -6.07 4.85 8.78
CA THR A 16 -7.33 4.98 8.07
C THR A 16 -7.13 5.53 6.67
N SER A 17 -8.11 5.34 5.78
CA SER A 17 -8.09 6.00 4.47
C SER A 17 -8.08 7.53 4.56
N ASP A 18 -8.54 8.08 5.69
CA ASP A 18 -8.66 9.53 5.91
C ASP A 18 -7.33 10.16 6.37
N ASP A 19 -6.33 9.35 6.75
CA ASP A 19 -4.99 9.81 7.12
C ASP A 19 -4.17 10.32 5.92
N PHE A 20 -4.68 10.13 4.70
CA PHE A 20 -4.01 10.50 3.44
C PHE A 20 -4.85 11.51 2.64
N PRO A 21 -5.07 12.73 3.16
CA PRO A 21 -5.83 13.74 2.45
C PRO A 21 -5.14 14.11 1.14
N GLU A 22 -5.93 14.38 0.10
CA GLU A 22 -5.46 14.82 -1.22
C GLU A 22 -4.53 13.83 -1.95
N LYS A 23 -4.48 12.57 -1.49
CA LYS A 23 -3.77 11.47 -2.15
C LYS A 23 -4.74 10.46 -2.75
N PHE A 24 -4.34 9.89 -3.89
CA PHE A 24 -4.90 8.65 -4.40
C PHE A 24 -4.22 7.47 -3.71
N LEU A 25 -5.00 6.56 -3.13
CA LEU A 25 -4.47 5.35 -2.51
C LEU A 25 -4.20 4.30 -3.58
N LEU A 26 -2.94 3.89 -3.74
CA LEU A 26 -2.55 2.75 -4.55
C LEU A 26 -2.30 1.55 -3.63
N VAL A 27 -3.29 0.70 -3.49
CA VAL A 27 -3.29 -0.40 -2.52
C VAL A 27 -2.89 -1.71 -3.18
N TYR A 28 -1.87 -2.38 -2.64
CA TYR A 28 -1.52 -3.75 -2.97
C TYR A 28 -1.78 -4.67 -1.77
N PHE A 29 -2.62 -5.69 -1.97
CA PHE A 29 -2.88 -6.74 -0.97
C PHE A 29 -1.95 -7.93 -1.25
N GLY A 30 -1.14 -8.32 -0.26
CA GLY A 30 -0.20 -9.43 -0.40
C GLY A 30 0.29 -9.94 0.95
N TYR A 31 1.41 -10.63 1.00
CA TYR A 31 2.05 -11.06 2.25
C TYR A 31 3.56 -11.21 2.03
N THR A 32 4.38 -11.07 3.06
CA THR A 32 5.85 -10.96 2.90
C THR A 32 6.51 -12.29 2.54
N HIS A 33 5.89 -13.41 2.92
CA HIS A 33 6.37 -14.77 2.66
C HIS A 33 6.03 -15.31 1.25
N CYS A 34 5.48 -14.47 0.39
CA CYS A 34 5.06 -14.81 -0.96
C CYS A 34 6.28 -14.98 -1.88
N ALA A 35 6.48 -16.20 -2.39
CA ALA A 35 7.74 -16.61 -3.00
C ALA A 35 8.17 -15.80 -4.24
N ASP A 36 7.23 -15.37 -5.10
CA ASP A 36 7.58 -14.76 -6.39
C ASP A 36 6.74 -13.54 -6.79
N GLN A 37 5.40 -13.63 -6.71
CA GLN A 37 4.52 -12.60 -7.31
C GLN A 37 4.52 -11.28 -6.53
N CYS A 38 4.70 -11.33 -5.22
CA CYS A 38 4.60 -10.16 -4.36
C CYS A 38 5.81 -9.22 -4.47
N PRO A 39 7.06 -9.72 -4.47
CA PRO A 39 8.23 -8.89 -4.81
C PRO A 39 8.12 -8.26 -6.19
N THR A 40 7.64 -8.99 -7.21
CA THR A 40 7.46 -8.46 -8.56
C THR A 40 6.43 -7.33 -8.61
N ALA A 41 5.28 -7.50 -7.96
CA ALA A 41 4.23 -6.48 -7.93
C ALA A 41 4.70 -5.19 -7.24
N LEU A 42 5.43 -5.31 -6.13
CA LEU A 42 5.99 -4.15 -5.43
C LEU A 42 7.05 -3.42 -6.28
N SER A 43 7.92 -4.15 -6.97
CA SER A 43 8.89 -3.55 -7.90
C SER A 43 8.19 -2.80 -9.04
N ALA A 44 7.15 -3.40 -9.64
CA ALA A 44 6.39 -2.75 -10.70
C ALA A 44 5.69 -1.46 -10.21
N MET A 45 5.21 -1.44 -8.96
CA MET A 45 4.64 -0.24 -8.35
C MET A 45 5.69 0.88 -8.18
N VAL A 46 6.90 0.54 -7.72
CA VAL A 46 8.02 1.49 -7.61
C VAL A 46 8.40 2.06 -8.98
N GLU A 47 8.51 1.20 -9.99
CA GLU A 47 8.80 1.60 -11.37
C GLU A 47 7.72 2.54 -11.92
N ALA A 48 6.44 2.19 -11.75
CA ALA A 48 5.33 3.03 -12.19
C ALA A 48 5.33 4.41 -11.53
N LEU A 49 5.60 4.48 -10.21
CA LEU A 49 5.70 5.75 -9.48
C LEU A 49 6.89 6.60 -9.97
N ALA A 50 8.01 5.97 -10.34
CA ALA A 50 9.14 6.68 -10.92
C ALA A 50 8.82 7.22 -12.33
N GLU A 51 8.10 6.46 -13.16
CA GLU A 51 7.74 6.87 -14.53
C GLU A 51 6.79 8.07 -14.58
N ILE A 52 5.85 8.19 -13.64
CA ILE A 52 4.91 9.33 -13.61
C ILE A 52 5.54 10.61 -13.06
N GLY A 53 6.76 10.54 -12.50
CA GLY A 53 7.53 11.69 -12.03
C GLY A 53 6.81 12.48 -10.93
N PRO A 54 6.77 13.83 -11.00
CA PRO A 54 6.18 14.66 -9.94
C PRO A 54 4.71 14.35 -9.62
N ALA A 55 3.97 13.70 -10.52
CA ALA A 55 2.61 13.29 -10.23
C ALA A 55 2.51 12.21 -9.13
N ALA A 56 3.60 11.49 -8.85
CA ALA A 56 3.68 10.53 -7.75
C ALA A 56 3.46 11.17 -6.39
N ASP A 57 3.69 12.49 -6.25
CA ASP A 57 3.39 13.22 -5.03
C ASP A 57 1.89 13.17 -4.69
N TYR A 58 0.99 12.91 -5.64
CA TYR A 58 -0.44 12.75 -5.37
C TYR A 58 -0.86 11.30 -5.08
N ILE A 59 0.09 10.36 -4.97
CA ILE A 59 -0.20 8.95 -4.74
C ILE A 59 0.38 8.50 -3.40
N GLN A 60 -0.42 7.78 -2.61
CA GLN A 60 0.03 7.05 -1.44
C GLN A 60 0.03 5.56 -1.77
N PRO A 61 1.19 4.94 -2.01
CA PRO A 61 1.28 3.48 -2.09
C PRO A 61 1.07 2.87 -0.70
N LEU A 62 0.24 1.84 -0.62
CA LEU A 62 -0.03 1.07 0.60
C LEU A 62 0.13 -0.42 0.32
N PHE A 63 0.94 -1.10 1.12
CA PHE A 63 0.97 -2.54 1.19
C PHE A 63 0.10 -2.99 2.37
N VAL A 64 -0.89 -3.83 2.09
CA VAL A 64 -1.77 -4.40 3.12
C VAL A 64 -1.55 -5.91 3.15
N THR A 65 -1.07 -6.42 4.29
CA THR A 65 -0.93 -7.87 4.45
C THR A 65 -2.30 -8.55 4.50
N VAL A 66 -2.41 -9.69 3.84
CA VAL A 66 -3.55 -10.63 3.96
C VAL A 66 -3.25 -11.76 4.96
N ASP A 67 -2.06 -11.73 5.58
CA ASP A 67 -1.52 -12.75 6.48
C ASP A 67 -0.98 -12.16 7.80
N PRO A 68 -1.84 -11.48 8.59
CA PRO A 68 -1.42 -10.68 9.74
C PRO A 68 -0.88 -11.48 10.93
N GLU A 69 -1.03 -12.81 10.94
CA GLU A 69 -0.45 -13.65 11.99
C GLU A 69 1.05 -13.91 11.77
N ARG A 70 1.54 -13.75 10.54
CA ARG A 70 2.90 -14.12 10.12
C ARG A 70 3.75 -12.94 9.65
N ASP A 71 3.12 -11.89 9.16
CA ASP A 71 3.74 -10.62 8.75
C ASP A 71 3.69 -9.59 9.89
#